data_AF-A0A936EQN4-F1
#
_entry.id   AF-A0A936EQN4-F1
#
_cell.length_a   1.000
_cell.length_b   1.000
_cell.length_c   1.000
_cell.angle_alpha   90.00
_cell.angle_beta   90.00
_cell.angle_gamma   90.00
#
_symmetry.space_group_name_H-M   'P 1'
#
loop_
_entity.id
_entity.type
_entity.pdbx_description
1 polymer ?
#
loop_
_entity_poly.entity_id
_entity_poly.type
_entity_poly.pdbx_seq_one_letter_code
_entity_poly.pdbx_strand_id
1 'polypeptide(L)' 'MSKFIVKALKPRNPLVAACHQRQAGAHRRPRAGVRQMAERALQGELRALHRERHSP' A
#
# COMPACT_ATOMS: atom_id res chain seq x y z
N MET A 1 -20.50 -8.82 -47.84
CA MET A 1 -19.96 -9.30 -46.55
C MET A 1 -20.64 -8.54 -45.42
N SER A 2 -21.61 -9.14 -44.75
CA SER A 2 -22.26 -8.55 -43.58
C SER A 2 -21.32 -8.64 -42.37
N LYS A 3 -21.01 -7.48 -41.78
CA LYS A 3 -20.14 -7.38 -40.61
C LYS A 3 -20.99 -7.60 -39.36
N PHE A 4 -20.79 -8.70 -38.66
CA PHE A 4 -21.44 -8.95 -37.37
C PHE A 4 -20.84 -8.05 -36.30
N ILE A 5 -21.59 -7.06 -35.83
CA ILE A 5 -21.19 -6.19 -34.72
C ILE A 5 -21.74 -6.79 -33.43
N VAL A 6 -20.89 -7.50 -32.69
CA VAL A 6 -21.23 -8.02 -31.37
C VAL A 6 -21.05 -6.92 -30.34
N LYS A 7 -22.15 -6.46 -29.72
CA LYS A 7 -22.10 -5.51 -28.61
C LYS A 7 -21.57 -6.23 -27.37
N ALA A 8 -20.50 -5.69 -26.79
CA ALA A 8 -19.98 -6.20 -25.52
C ALA A 8 -21.05 -6.01 -24.42
N LEU A 9 -21.40 -7.10 -23.74
CA LEU A 9 -22.29 -7.06 -22.59
C LEU A 9 -21.58 -6.37 -21.42
N LYS A 10 -22.36 -5.65 -20.59
CA LYS A 10 -21.85 -5.13 -19.32
C LYS A 10 -21.24 -6.30 -18.52
N PRO A 11 -20.07 -6.13 -17.90
CA PRO A 11 -19.45 -7.19 -17.13
C PRO A 11 -20.40 -7.62 -16.02
N ARG A 12 -20.61 -8.94 -15.90
CA ARG A 12 -21.48 -9.53 -14.87
C ARG A 12 -21.02 -9.18 -13.45
N ASN A 13 -19.73 -8.93 -13.29
CA ASN A 13 -19.14 -8.46 -12.06
C ASN A 13 -18.59 -7.03 -12.27
N PRO A 14 -19.16 -6.00 -11.63
CA PRO A 14 -18.69 -4.62 -11.77
C PRO A 14 -17.28 -4.42 -11.20
N LEU A 15 -16.80 -5.33 -10.34
CA LEU A 15 -15.48 -5.27 -9.74
C LEU A 15 -14.37 -5.79 -10.68
N VAL A 16 -14.69 -6.53 -11.75
CA VAL A 16 -13.69 -7.08 -12.69
C VAL A 16 -12.78 -5.99 -13.25
N ALA A 17 -13.35 -4.86 -13.67
CA ALA A 17 -12.58 -3.73 -14.20
C ALA A 17 -11.66 -3.12 -13.14
N ALA A 18 -12.16 -2.95 -11.90
CA ALA A 18 -11.36 -2.45 -10.79
C ALA A 18 -10.24 -3.43 -10.40
N CYS A 19 -10.50 -4.75 -10.45
CA CYS A 19 -9.51 -5.78 -10.16
C CYS A 19 -8.37 -5.80 -11.18
N HIS A 20 -8.64 -5.58 -12.47
CA HIS A 20 -7.58 -5.44 -13.47
C HIS A 20 -6.66 -4.23 -13.20
N GLN A 21 -7.19 -3.19 -12.57
CA GLN A 21 -6.41 -2.00 -12.19
C GLN A 21 -5.72 -2.15 -10.82
N ARG A 22 -6.06 -3.17 -10.01
CA ARG A 22 -5.36 -3.45 -8.76
C ARG A 22 -3.98 -4.04 -9.08
N GLN A 23 -2.98 -3.18 -9.13
CA GLN A 23 -1.59 -3.63 -9.06
C GLN A 23 -1.25 -4.01 -7.61
N ALA A 24 -0.63 -5.18 -7.42
CA ALA A 24 -0.07 -5.56 -6.14
C ALA A 24 0.95 -4.49 -5.69
N GLY A 25 0.78 -3.93 -4.49
CA GLY A 25 1.63 -2.85 -3.98
C GLY A 25 1.22 -1.42 -4.37
N ALA A 26 0.23 -1.22 -5.24
CA ALA A 26 -0.32 0.12 -5.55
C ALA A 26 -1.29 0.66 -4.49
N HIS A 27 -1.49 -0.08 -3.40
CA HIS A 27 -2.18 0.43 -2.22
C HIS A 27 -1.41 1.66 -1.72
N ARG A 28 -2.05 2.83 -1.74
CA ARG A 28 -1.47 4.07 -1.19
C ARG A 28 -0.95 3.74 0.21
N ARG A 29 0.36 3.89 0.45
CA ARG A 29 0.93 3.60 1.77
C ARG A 29 0.11 4.36 2.81
N PRO A 30 -0.52 3.68 3.77
CA PRO A 30 -1.34 4.38 4.76
C PRO A 30 -0.43 5.35 5.51
N ARG A 31 -0.90 6.58 5.75
CA ARG A 31 -0.19 7.56 6.60
C ARG A 31 0.20 6.97 7.96
N ALA A 32 -0.51 5.94 8.42
CA ALA A 32 -0.18 5.13 9.59
C ALA A 32 1.24 4.54 9.54
N GLY A 33 1.74 4.13 8.37
CA GLY A 33 3.10 3.63 8.20
C GLY A 33 4.17 4.70 8.46
N VAL A 34 3.91 5.96 8.11
CA VAL A 34 4.84 7.07 8.37
C VAL A 34 4.93 7.36 9.86
N ARG A 35 3.79 7.38 10.57
CA ARG A 35 3.77 7.57 12.03
C ARG A 35 4.50 6.44 12.75
N GLN A 36 4.23 5.19 12.38
CA GLN A 36 4.89 4.04 12.98
C GLN A 36 6.40 4.02 12.72
N MET A 37 6.85 4.44 11.53
CA MET A 37 8.28 4.57 11.23
C MET A 37 8.93 5.66 12.07
N ALA A 38 8.28 6.81 12.27
CA ALA A 38 8.79 7.89 13.11
C ALA A 38 8.90 7.48 14.59
N GLU A 39 7.89 6.78 15.14
CA GLU A 39 7.94 6.23 16.49
C GLU A 39 9.10 5.25 16.67
N ARG A 40 9.28 4.33 15.71
CA ARG A 40 10.38 3.35 15.75
C ARG A 40 11.75 4.02 15.69
N ALA A 41 11.91 5.06 14.87
CA ALA A 41 13.15 5.84 14.78
C ALA A 41 13.47 6.50 16.13
N LEU A 42 12.51 7.23 16.70
CA LEU A 42 12.65 7.89 18.00
C LEU A 42 13.01 6.89 19.11
N GLN A 43 12.34 5.74 19.13
CA GLN A 43 12.59 4.73 20.16
C GLN A 43 13.98 4.08 20.00
N GLY A 44 14.51 3.99 18.78
CA GLY A 44 15.88 3.59 18.51
C GLY A 44 16.90 4.58 19.07
N GLU A 45 16.69 5.86 18.82
CA GLU A 45 17.55 6.95 19.32
C GLU A 45 17.59 7.00 20.86
N LEU A 46 16.42 6.92 21.51
CA LEU A 46 16.33 6.90 22.97
C LEU A 46 17.08 5.71 23.59
N ARG A 47 17.01 4.54 22.96
CA ARG A 47 17.75 3.34 23.40
C ARG A 47 19.26 3.51 23.24
N ALA A 48 19.71 4.13 22.14
CA ALA A 48 21.12 4.41 21.91
C ALA A 48 21.66 5.37 22.98
N LEU A 49 20.97 6.49 23.23
CA LEU A 49 21.34 7.46 24.28
C LEU A 49 21.36 6.84 25.68
N HIS A 50 20.38 5.98 25.99
CA HIS A 50 20.34 5.29 27.27
C HIS A 50 21.53 4.34 27.43
N ARG A 51 21.90 3.61 26.37
CA ARG A 51 23.08 2.73 26.37
C ARG A 51 24.37 3.52 26.54
N GLU A 52 24.55 4.64 25.86
CA GLU A 52 25.72 5.51 26.00
C GLU A 52 25.85 6.06 27.42
N ARG A 53 24.72 6.49 28.01
CA ARG A 53 24.68 7.02 29.38
C ARG A 53 24.95 5.96 30.45
N HIS A 54 24.74 4.68 30.15
CA HIS A 54 24.89 3.57 31.10
C HIS A 54 26.03 2.61 30.70
N SER A 55 26.87 3.03 29.75
CA SER A 55 28.16 2.40 29.49
C SER A 55 29.09 2.76 30.65
N PRO A 56 29.73 1.78 31.33
CA PRO A 56 30.70 2.05 32.39
C PRO A 56 31.93 2.79 31.87
#